data_AF-A0A6I1K5X6-F1
#
_entry.id   AF-A0A6I1K5X6-F1
#
_cell.length_a   1.000
_cell.length_b   1.000
_cell.length_c   1.000
_cell.angle_alpha   90.00
_cell.angle_beta   90.00
_cell.angle_gamma   90.00
#
_symmetry.space_group_name_H-M   'P 1'
#
loop_
_entity.id
_entity.type
_entity.pdbx_description
1 polymer ?
#
loop_
_entity_poly.entity_id
_entity_poly.type
_entity_poly.pdbx_seq_one_letter_code
_entity_poly.pdbx_strand_id
1 'polypeptide(L)'
;MSVRFLESIALGCSLLALVSVPASALDFAATEQQDRLVITQAGKPVAHFVFKDAKILRPYFSHVHTPDGIQVTRTHPPVAGKDAVDHDTMHPGVWLAFGDVSGNDFWRNKAVVRHERFTAAPSVKAGQLTFATETSLLATNATKLATLASRFTVSRAGEGFLLTWEASFTATTDGFVFGDQEEMGFGVRVATELTEKKGGVIISSSGATTAKGTWGKTADWCDYSGVLGERRVGIAVLADPQNFRASWFHNRDYGLMVANPFGENAFTKGAKSRVPVAKGETFRLRFGAWIHSSAKDGLADVAGVWEMFRKP
;
A
#
# COMPACT_ATOMS: atom_id res chain seq x y z
N MET A 1 76.70 31.72 15.01
CA MET A 1 76.13 32.07 16.33
C MET A 1 74.63 31.84 16.23
N SER A 2 74.11 30.90 17.03
CA SER A 2 72.69 30.54 17.14
C SER A 2 71.80 31.75 17.45
N VAL A 3 70.52 31.72 17.05
CA VAL A 3 69.38 31.47 17.94
C VAL A 3 68.20 30.96 17.09
N ARG A 4 67.56 29.88 17.56
CA ARG A 4 66.30 29.30 17.05
C ARG A 4 65.12 30.01 17.71
N PHE A 5 64.02 30.22 16.98
CA PHE A 5 62.68 30.24 17.55
C PHE A 5 61.72 29.45 16.63
N LEU A 6 61.10 28.41 17.19
CA LEU A 6 59.89 27.77 16.65
C LEU A 6 58.70 28.52 17.21
N GLU A 7 57.68 28.84 16.40
CA GLU A 7 56.27 28.85 16.85
C GLU A 7 55.31 28.43 15.71
N SER A 8 54.72 27.25 15.95
CA SER A 8 53.36 26.73 15.74
C SER A 8 52.37 27.26 14.69
N ILE A 9 51.69 26.26 14.12
CA ILE A 9 50.55 26.21 13.18
C ILE A 9 49.25 26.74 13.79
N ALA A 10 48.40 27.38 12.98
CA ALA A 10 46.94 27.38 13.16
C ALA A 10 46.24 27.15 11.81
N LEU A 11 45.78 25.90 11.58
CA LEU A 11 44.91 25.53 10.48
C LEU A 11 43.46 25.78 10.93
N GLY A 12 42.83 26.84 10.42
CA GLY A 12 41.44 27.17 10.72
C GLY A 12 40.47 26.20 10.02
N CYS A 13 39.93 25.23 10.75
CA CYS A 13 38.75 24.48 10.34
C CYS A 13 37.49 25.34 10.53
N SER A 14 36.96 25.90 9.44
CA SER A 14 35.63 26.52 9.45
C SER A 14 34.56 25.43 9.56
N LEU A 15 34.01 25.23 10.77
CA LEU A 15 32.78 24.46 10.94
C LEU A 15 31.62 25.21 10.28
N LEU A 16 31.07 24.65 9.19
CA LEU A 16 29.72 25.00 8.74
C LEU A 16 28.72 24.47 9.79
N ALA A 17 28.15 25.39 10.56
CA ALA A 17 27.00 25.08 11.40
C ALA A 17 25.79 24.79 10.51
N LEU A 18 25.39 23.52 10.43
CA LEU A 18 24.09 23.13 9.89
C LEU A 18 23.02 23.61 10.86
N VAL A 19 22.31 24.68 10.48
CA VAL A 19 21.07 25.07 11.15
C VAL A 19 20.01 24.03 10.78
N SER A 20 19.82 23.02 11.61
CA SER A 20 18.67 22.11 11.49
C SER A 20 17.41 22.87 11.91
N VAL A 21 16.58 23.23 10.94
CA VAL A 21 15.20 23.66 11.23
C VAL A 21 14.50 22.50 11.93
N PRO A 22 13.85 22.71 13.10
CA PRO A 22 13.10 21.63 13.72
C PRO A 22 11.97 21.21 12.78
N ALA A 23 12.03 19.98 12.28
CA ALA A 23 10.89 19.37 11.60
C ALA A 23 9.70 19.44 12.56
N SER A 24 8.56 19.95 12.10
CA SER A 24 7.37 19.98 12.95
C SER A 24 7.00 18.53 13.31
N ALA A 25 6.46 18.33 14.52
CA ALA A 25 6.06 17.00 15.01
C ALA A 25 4.93 16.33 14.19
N LEU A 26 4.46 16.97 13.11
CA LEU A 26 3.44 16.47 12.19
C LEU A 26 3.96 16.28 10.76
N ASP A 27 5.23 16.61 10.51
CA ASP A 27 5.74 16.61 9.14
C ASP A 27 6.09 15.19 8.72
N PHE A 28 5.52 14.79 7.58
CA PHE A 28 5.99 13.62 6.88
C PHE A 28 7.41 13.87 6.35
N ALA A 29 8.18 12.81 6.22
CA ALA A 29 9.43 12.81 5.50
C ALA A 29 9.55 11.53 4.69
N ALA A 30 10.24 11.61 3.56
CA ALA A 30 10.45 10.48 2.69
C ALA A 30 11.91 10.47 2.23
N THR A 31 12.61 9.35 2.45
CA THR A 31 14.00 9.16 2.02
C THR A 31 14.04 8.12 0.93
N GLU A 32 14.47 8.53 -0.26
CA GLU A 32 14.67 7.60 -1.38
C GLU A 32 15.95 6.79 -1.17
N GLN A 33 15.83 5.48 -1.32
CA GLN A 33 16.93 4.52 -1.38
C GLN A 33 16.93 3.85 -2.75
N GLN A 34 17.89 2.96 -3.01
CA GLN A 34 18.05 2.33 -4.32
C GLN A 34 16.81 1.55 -4.81
N ASP A 35 16.01 1.02 -3.88
CA ASP A 35 14.94 0.07 -4.18
C ASP A 35 13.59 0.42 -3.53
N ARG A 36 13.57 1.45 -2.69
CA ARG A 36 12.41 1.86 -1.90
C ARG A 36 12.43 3.33 -1.50
N LEU A 37 11.26 3.84 -1.17
CA LEU A 37 11.07 5.09 -0.44
C LEU A 37 10.70 4.77 1.02
N VAL A 38 11.51 5.24 1.97
CA VAL A 38 11.25 5.10 3.41
C VAL A 38 10.46 6.30 3.89
N ILE A 39 9.24 6.07 4.37
CA ILE A 39 8.31 7.12 4.79
C ILE A 39 8.21 7.15 6.31
N THR A 40 8.33 8.35 6.87
CA THR A 40 8.21 8.61 8.32
C THR A 40 7.30 9.81 8.57
N GLN A 41 6.82 9.95 9.80
CA GLN A 41 6.23 11.19 10.31
C GLN A 41 6.86 11.50 11.67
N ALA A 42 7.44 12.69 11.83
CA ALA A 42 8.16 13.08 13.05
C ALA A 42 9.18 12.02 13.53
N GLY A 43 9.91 11.43 12.58
CA GLY A 43 10.91 10.39 12.84
C GLY A 43 10.36 8.99 13.14
N LYS A 44 9.04 8.82 13.29
CA LYS A 44 8.40 7.51 13.46
C LYS A 44 8.12 6.84 12.12
N PRO A 45 8.25 5.51 12.00
CA PRO A 45 7.98 4.80 10.75
C PRO A 45 6.51 4.92 10.35
N VAL A 46 6.27 5.07 9.04
CA VAL A 46 4.92 5.03 8.44
C VAL A 46 4.81 3.85 7.49
N ALA A 47 5.66 3.77 6.47
CA ALA A 47 5.68 2.68 5.50
C ALA A 47 6.97 2.69 4.66
N HIS A 48 7.29 1.58 4.03
CA HIS A 48 8.25 1.53 2.92
C HIS A 48 7.50 1.31 1.61
N PHE A 49 7.59 2.23 0.66
CA PHE A 49 7.15 1.98 -0.72
C PHE A 49 8.30 1.33 -1.49
N VAL A 50 8.24 0.01 -1.66
CA VAL A 50 9.24 -0.77 -2.38
C VAL A 50 8.88 -0.77 -3.86
N PHE A 51 9.78 -0.28 -4.70
CA PHE A 51 9.58 -0.20 -6.16
C PHE A 51 10.52 -1.13 -6.94
N LYS A 52 11.50 -1.75 -6.27
CA LYS A 52 12.36 -2.78 -6.83
C LYS A 52 12.59 -3.88 -5.79
N ASP A 53 12.29 -5.12 -6.16
CA ASP A 53 12.53 -6.30 -5.32
C ASP A 53 12.96 -7.48 -6.21
N ALA A 54 13.78 -8.38 -5.68
CA ALA A 54 14.34 -9.50 -6.43
C ALA A 54 13.33 -10.65 -6.64
N LYS A 55 12.31 -10.76 -5.78
CA LYS A 55 11.33 -11.86 -5.76
C LYS A 55 9.90 -11.37 -6.05
N ILE A 56 9.58 -10.13 -5.67
CA ILE A 56 8.28 -9.52 -5.88
C ILE A 56 8.37 -8.58 -7.06
N LEU A 57 7.78 -8.98 -8.18
CA LEU A 57 8.01 -8.34 -9.47
C LEU A 57 7.03 -7.20 -9.72
N ARG A 58 6.68 -6.45 -8.67
CA ARG A 58 5.77 -5.30 -8.68
C ARG A 58 6.03 -4.36 -7.50
N PRO A 59 5.66 -3.07 -7.58
CA PRO A 59 5.71 -2.18 -6.43
C PRO A 59 4.66 -2.51 -5.35
N TYR A 60 4.99 -2.22 -4.10
CA TYR A 60 4.11 -2.43 -2.94
C TYR A 60 4.53 -1.56 -1.76
N PHE A 61 3.68 -1.48 -0.75
CA PHE A 61 4.05 -0.97 0.57
C PHE A 61 4.30 -2.13 1.54
N SER A 62 5.38 -2.06 2.29
CA SER A 62 5.67 -2.95 3.41
C SER A 62 5.90 -2.16 4.70
N HIS A 63 5.97 -2.86 5.83
CA HIS A 63 6.22 -2.25 7.15
C HIS A 63 5.28 -1.06 7.42
N VAL A 64 3.98 -1.27 7.24
CA VAL A 64 3.00 -0.20 7.42
C VAL A 64 2.65 -0.09 8.90
N HIS A 65 2.77 1.12 9.44
CA HIS A 65 2.63 1.42 10.86
C HIS A 65 1.54 2.46 11.12
N THR A 66 0.92 2.34 12.29
CA THR A 66 0.06 3.37 12.88
C THR A 66 0.87 4.60 13.33
N PRO A 67 0.21 5.73 13.61
CA PRO A 67 0.92 6.93 14.06
C PRO A 67 1.67 6.81 15.40
N ASP A 68 1.26 5.89 16.26
CA ASP A 68 1.96 5.54 17.50
C ASP A 68 3.06 4.49 17.28
N GLY A 69 3.28 4.04 16.04
CA GLY A 69 4.43 3.19 15.65
C GLY A 69 4.16 1.69 15.75
N ILE A 70 2.91 1.25 15.77
CA ILE A 70 2.53 -0.16 15.80
C ILE A 70 2.40 -0.68 14.36
N GLN A 71 3.14 -1.74 14.00
CA GLN A 71 3.05 -2.31 12.65
C GLN A 71 1.73 -3.07 12.47
N VAL A 72 0.94 -2.71 11.45
CA VAL A 72 -0.36 -3.35 11.16
C VAL A 72 -0.31 -4.35 10.01
N THR A 73 0.76 -4.37 9.22
CA THR A 73 1.00 -5.40 8.20
C THR A 73 1.90 -6.51 8.73
N ARG A 74 1.78 -7.72 8.18
CA ARG A 74 2.72 -8.84 8.47
C ARG A 74 4.16 -8.39 8.23
N THR A 75 5.09 -8.91 9.04
CA THR A 75 6.52 -8.72 8.79
C THR A 75 6.84 -9.14 7.36
N HIS A 76 7.64 -8.33 6.67
CA HIS A 76 8.08 -8.63 5.32
C HIS A 76 9.61 -8.51 5.24
N PRO A 77 10.34 -9.58 4.87
CA PRO A 77 9.85 -10.95 4.68
C PRO A 77 9.27 -11.56 5.98
N PRO A 78 8.38 -12.57 5.89
CA PRO A 78 7.81 -13.21 7.08
C PRO A 78 8.90 -13.93 7.88
N VAL A 79 8.81 -13.86 9.21
CA VAL A 79 9.78 -14.50 10.12
C VAL A 79 9.26 -15.86 10.57
N ALA A 80 9.97 -16.94 10.21
CA ALA A 80 9.61 -18.29 10.62
C ALA A 80 9.48 -18.42 12.15
N GLY A 81 8.44 -19.12 12.61
CA GLY A 81 8.12 -19.26 14.04
C GLY A 81 7.33 -18.09 14.65
N LYS A 82 7.29 -16.92 13.99
CA LYS A 82 6.45 -15.78 14.37
C LYS A 82 5.30 -15.59 13.39
N ASP A 83 5.60 -15.59 12.10
CA ASP A 83 4.67 -15.38 11.00
C ASP A 83 4.47 -16.69 10.23
N ALA A 84 3.29 -16.87 9.65
CA ALA A 84 3.13 -17.87 8.60
C ALA A 84 4.02 -17.48 7.41
N VAL A 85 4.82 -18.42 6.92
CA VAL A 85 5.75 -18.23 5.78
C VAL A 85 5.05 -18.45 4.43
N ASP A 86 3.72 -18.56 4.45
CA ASP A 86 2.88 -18.70 3.27
C ASP A 86 2.85 -17.42 2.44
N HIS A 87 2.77 -17.58 1.12
CA HIS A 87 2.55 -16.46 0.19
C HIS A 87 3.56 -15.30 0.41
N ASP A 88 4.79 -15.61 0.83
CA ASP A 88 5.83 -14.64 1.21
C ASP A 88 6.19 -13.67 0.08
N THR A 89 6.11 -14.12 -1.17
CA THR A 89 6.32 -13.32 -2.39
C THR A 89 5.02 -12.73 -2.96
N MET A 90 3.85 -13.05 -2.41
CA MET A 90 2.56 -12.58 -2.94
C MET A 90 1.88 -11.56 -2.04
N HIS A 91 2.11 -11.62 -0.72
CA HIS A 91 1.42 -10.80 0.27
C HIS A 91 2.41 -9.97 1.11
N PRO A 92 2.98 -8.88 0.53
CA PRO A 92 4.11 -8.16 1.14
C PRO A 92 3.74 -7.01 2.09
N GLY A 93 2.46 -6.72 2.26
CA GLY A 93 1.98 -5.59 3.06
C GLY A 93 0.71 -5.02 2.46
N VAL A 94 0.80 -3.92 1.71
CA VAL A 94 -0.30 -3.31 0.93
C VAL A 94 0.11 -3.26 -0.55
N TRP A 95 -0.74 -3.70 -1.47
CA TRP A 95 -0.39 -3.78 -2.89
C TRP A 95 -1.61 -3.61 -3.81
N LEU A 96 -1.35 -3.35 -5.08
CA LEU A 96 -2.31 -3.45 -6.19
C LEU A 96 -1.77 -4.47 -7.19
N ALA A 97 -2.50 -5.58 -7.41
CA ALA A 97 -2.05 -6.64 -8.32
C ALA A 97 -3.21 -7.38 -8.98
N PHE A 98 -2.93 -8.06 -10.08
CA PHE A 98 -3.94 -8.68 -10.94
C PHE A 98 -3.48 -10.05 -11.40
N GLY A 99 -4.25 -11.09 -11.09
CA GLY A 99 -4.01 -12.47 -11.49
C GLY A 99 -4.33 -12.78 -12.96
N ASP A 100 -5.10 -11.92 -13.64
CA ASP A 100 -5.41 -12.03 -15.06
C ASP A 100 -5.52 -10.65 -15.73
N VAL A 101 -4.47 -10.28 -16.45
CA VAL A 101 -4.51 -9.18 -17.43
C VAL A 101 -4.06 -9.72 -18.78
N SER A 102 -4.99 -9.83 -19.72
CA SER A 102 -4.78 -10.44 -21.04
C SER A 102 -4.08 -11.81 -20.94
N GLY A 103 -4.46 -12.64 -19.97
CA GLY A 103 -3.88 -13.97 -19.74
C GLY A 103 -2.57 -13.99 -18.95
N ASN A 104 -2.11 -12.85 -18.42
CA ASN A 104 -0.87 -12.74 -17.65
C ASN A 104 -1.16 -12.52 -16.16
N ASP A 105 -0.42 -13.22 -15.29
CA ASP A 105 -0.58 -13.17 -13.84
C ASP A 105 0.54 -12.33 -13.18
N PHE A 106 0.16 -11.14 -12.72
CA PHE A 106 1.04 -10.20 -11.99
C PHE A 106 0.94 -10.38 -10.47
N TRP A 107 -0.07 -11.11 -9.97
CA TRP A 107 -0.25 -11.38 -8.55
C TRP A 107 0.75 -12.41 -8.02
N ARG A 108 0.89 -13.51 -8.77
CA ARG A 108 1.78 -14.65 -8.46
C ARG A 108 3.18 -14.47 -9.05
N ASN A 109 3.53 -13.24 -9.42
CA ASN A 109 4.83 -12.85 -10.00
C ASN A 109 5.22 -13.66 -11.24
N LYS A 110 4.25 -14.03 -12.10
CA LYS A 110 4.56 -14.69 -13.38
C LYS A 110 4.91 -13.67 -14.46
N ALA A 111 4.22 -12.53 -14.44
CA ALA A 111 4.50 -11.35 -15.25
C ALA A 111 5.03 -10.20 -14.36
N VAL A 112 5.56 -9.14 -14.97
CA VAL A 112 6.34 -8.10 -14.27
C VAL A 112 5.66 -6.75 -14.36
N VAL A 113 5.42 -6.09 -13.22
CA VAL A 113 5.12 -4.66 -13.13
C VAL A 113 6.43 -3.93 -12.80
N ARG A 114 7.14 -3.49 -13.83
CA ARG A 114 8.47 -2.88 -13.67
C ARG A 114 8.32 -1.40 -13.34
N HIS A 115 8.89 -0.96 -12.21
CA HIS A 115 9.06 0.47 -11.96
C HIS A 115 10.05 1.08 -12.95
N GLU A 116 9.64 2.14 -13.64
CA GLU A 116 10.51 2.85 -14.58
C GLU A 116 11.12 4.09 -13.92
N ARG A 117 10.31 4.90 -13.23
CA ARG A 117 10.74 6.16 -12.60
C ARG A 117 9.68 6.74 -11.67
N PHE A 118 10.10 7.67 -10.80
CA PHE A 118 9.23 8.67 -10.22
C PHE A 118 8.86 9.73 -11.28
N THR A 119 7.57 9.95 -11.48
CA THR A 119 7.04 11.05 -12.32
C THR A 119 6.81 12.32 -11.51
N ALA A 120 6.66 12.18 -10.19
CA ALA A 120 6.77 13.26 -9.22
C ALA A 120 7.55 12.72 -8.00
N ALA A 121 8.63 13.42 -7.65
CA ALA A 121 9.40 13.14 -6.45
C ALA A 121 8.52 13.30 -5.19
N PRO A 122 8.83 12.59 -4.09
CA PRO A 122 8.13 12.77 -2.84
C PRO A 122 8.19 14.22 -2.35
N SER A 123 7.01 14.76 -2.06
CA SER A 123 6.84 16.15 -1.62
C SER A 123 5.79 16.24 -0.54
N VAL A 124 6.05 17.09 0.46
CA VAL A 124 5.15 17.32 1.59
C VAL A 124 4.57 18.72 1.49
N LYS A 125 3.24 18.80 1.42
CA LYS A 125 2.50 20.07 1.38
C LYS A 125 1.25 19.95 2.23
N ALA A 126 1.02 20.95 3.10
CA ALA A 126 -0.16 21.01 3.97
C ALA A 126 -0.41 19.71 4.76
N GLY A 127 0.66 19.11 5.31
CA GLY A 127 0.57 17.89 6.11
C GLY A 127 0.26 16.61 5.31
N GLN A 128 0.41 16.63 3.99
CA GLN A 128 0.25 15.46 3.11
C GLN A 128 1.54 15.17 2.38
N LEU A 129 1.98 13.92 2.39
CA LEU A 129 3.03 13.42 1.51
C LEU A 129 2.41 12.95 0.21
N THR A 130 2.94 13.40 -0.92
CA THR A 130 2.53 12.95 -2.25
C THR A 130 3.73 12.55 -3.10
N PHE A 131 3.56 11.53 -3.94
CA PHE A 131 4.53 11.14 -4.97
C PHE A 131 3.81 10.42 -6.10
N ALA A 132 4.47 10.28 -7.25
CA ALA A 132 3.90 9.57 -8.38
C ALA A 132 4.96 8.76 -9.13
N THR A 133 4.54 7.64 -9.70
CA THR A 133 5.42 6.70 -10.42
C THR A 133 4.85 6.32 -11.77
N GLU A 134 5.73 5.99 -12.70
CA GLU A 134 5.40 5.29 -13.93
C GLU A 134 5.97 3.87 -13.88
N THR A 135 5.13 2.90 -14.26
CA THR A 135 5.50 1.49 -14.34
C THR A 135 5.06 0.88 -15.66
N SER A 136 5.75 -0.17 -16.11
CA SER A 136 5.36 -0.96 -17.28
C SER A 136 4.80 -2.30 -16.84
N LEU A 137 3.61 -2.67 -17.32
CA LEU A 137 3.09 -4.04 -17.21
C LEU A 137 3.66 -4.85 -18.38
N LEU A 138 4.58 -5.76 -18.08
CA LEU A 138 5.25 -6.62 -19.05
C LEU A 138 4.70 -8.04 -18.95
N ALA A 139 4.19 -8.56 -20.06
CA ALA A 139 3.80 -9.96 -20.21
C ALA A 139 5.00 -10.91 -20.03
N THR A 140 4.73 -12.21 -19.92
CA THR A 140 5.78 -13.25 -19.80
C THR A 140 6.75 -13.28 -20.98
N ASN A 141 6.31 -12.86 -22.16
CA ASN A 141 7.15 -12.70 -23.36
C ASN A 141 7.80 -11.30 -23.48
N ALA A 142 7.82 -10.53 -22.39
CA ALA A 142 8.33 -9.15 -22.31
C ALA A 142 7.56 -8.09 -23.12
N THR A 143 6.43 -8.43 -23.75
CA THR A 143 5.56 -7.44 -24.40
C THR A 143 5.01 -6.47 -23.35
N LYS A 144 5.18 -5.15 -23.58
CA LYS A 144 4.53 -4.14 -22.75
C LYS A 144 3.04 -4.10 -23.08
N LEU A 145 2.21 -4.48 -22.12
CA LEU A 145 0.75 -4.52 -22.22
C LEU A 145 0.11 -3.16 -21.89
N ALA A 146 0.65 -2.48 -20.88
CA ALA A 146 0.21 -1.14 -20.48
C ALA A 146 1.31 -0.36 -19.77
N THR A 147 1.15 0.96 -19.76
CA THR A 147 1.78 1.84 -18.78
C THR A 147 0.83 2.02 -17.60
N LEU A 148 1.31 1.85 -16.37
CA LEU A 148 0.58 2.19 -15.15
C LEU A 148 1.22 3.44 -14.51
N ALA A 149 0.50 4.55 -14.56
CA ALA A 149 0.80 5.75 -13.80
C ALA A 149 0.09 5.67 -12.44
N SER A 150 0.85 5.75 -11.35
CA SER A 150 0.31 5.75 -9.99
C SER A 150 0.59 7.06 -9.29
N ARG A 151 -0.41 7.60 -8.57
CA ARG A 151 -0.25 8.69 -7.61
C ARG A 151 -0.58 8.17 -6.23
N PHE A 152 0.27 8.53 -5.28
CA PHE A 152 0.14 8.14 -3.89
C PHE A 152 0.04 9.39 -3.03
N THR A 153 -0.91 9.36 -2.09
CA THR A 153 -1.07 10.40 -1.08
C THR A 153 -1.12 9.72 0.29
N VAL A 154 -0.31 10.22 1.23
CA VAL A 154 -0.35 9.81 2.64
C VAL A 154 -0.65 11.05 3.47
N SER A 155 -1.74 11.00 4.24
CA SER A 155 -2.17 12.10 5.11
C SER A 155 -2.62 11.58 6.47
N ARG A 156 -2.77 12.49 7.44
CA ARG A 156 -3.53 12.20 8.66
C ARG A 156 -5.02 12.16 8.33
N ALA A 157 -5.74 11.21 8.92
CA ALA A 157 -7.20 11.13 8.91
C ALA A 157 -7.67 10.48 10.21
N GLY A 158 -8.44 11.23 11.02
CA GLY A 158 -8.78 10.80 12.38
C GLY A 158 -7.55 10.42 13.20
N GLU A 159 -7.60 9.27 13.88
CA GLU A 159 -6.49 8.72 14.67
C GLU A 159 -5.47 7.91 13.84
N GLY A 160 -5.51 8.01 12.51
CA GLY A 160 -4.71 7.17 11.61
C GLY A 160 -4.02 7.91 10.46
N PHE A 161 -3.42 7.12 9.59
CA PHE A 161 -2.93 7.52 8.29
C PHE A 161 -3.86 7.04 7.19
N LEU A 162 -4.25 7.91 6.27
CA LEU A 162 -4.90 7.51 5.03
C LEU A 162 -3.85 7.44 3.92
N LEU A 163 -3.63 6.24 3.39
CA LEU A 163 -2.89 6.01 2.15
C LEU A 163 -3.90 5.90 1.00
N THR A 164 -3.84 6.81 0.04
CA THR A 164 -4.61 6.75 -1.20
C THR A 164 -3.71 6.33 -2.35
N TRP A 165 -4.17 5.37 -3.16
CA TRP A 165 -3.52 4.93 -4.38
C TRP A 165 -4.46 5.13 -5.57
N GLU A 166 -4.10 6.09 -6.42
CA GLU A 166 -4.74 6.31 -7.72
C GLU A 166 -3.91 5.63 -8.81
N ALA A 167 -4.52 4.77 -9.60
CA ALA A 167 -3.87 3.96 -10.63
C ALA A 167 -4.53 4.22 -11.99
N SER A 168 -3.74 4.63 -12.98
CA SER A 168 -4.19 4.86 -14.36
C SER A 168 -3.43 3.94 -15.31
N PHE A 169 -4.14 3.00 -15.92
CA PHE A 169 -3.61 2.01 -16.86
C PHE A 169 -3.89 2.48 -18.29
N THR A 170 -2.85 2.81 -19.04
CA THR A 170 -2.96 3.16 -20.46
C THR A 170 -2.49 1.96 -21.29
N ALA A 171 -3.40 1.36 -22.04
CA ALA A 171 -3.11 0.16 -22.83
C ALA A 171 -2.15 0.49 -24.00
N THR A 172 -1.13 -0.35 -24.19
CA THR A 172 -0.15 -0.19 -25.28
C THR A 172 -0.35 -1.19 -26.40
N THR A 173 -1.15 -2.23 -26.17
CA THR A 173 -1.51 -3.26 -27.15
C THR A 173 -3.01 -3.28 -27.39
N ASP A 174 -3.40 -3.80 -28.55
CA ASP A 174 -4.77 -4.27 -28.75
C ASP A 174 -5.04 -5.48 -27.85
N GLY A 175 -6.30 -5.67 -27.43
CA GLY A 175 -6.67 -6.80 -26.58
C GLY A 175 -6.20 -6.71 -25.12
N PHE A 176 -5.85 -5.52 -24.63
CA PHE A 176 -5.63 -5.28 -23.19
C PHE A 176 -6.95 -5.44 -22.42
N VAL A 177 -7.00 -6.38 -21.48
CA VAL A 177 -8.23 -6.78 -20.80
C VAL A 177 -7.92 -7.19 -19.37
N PHE A 178 -8.65 -6.67 -18.40
CA PHE A 178 -8.70 -7.27 -17.07
C PHE A 178 -9.69 -8.43 -17.06
N GLY A 179 -9.24 -9.59 -16.58
CA GLY A 179 -10.04 -10.81 -16.51
C GLY A 179 -10.82 -10.98 -15.22
N ASP A 180 -11.07 -12.23 -14.84
CA ASP A 180 -11.89 -12.63 -13.69
C ASP A 180 -11.16 -13.68 -12.86
N GLN A 181 -10.71 -13.30 -11.67
CA GLN A 181 -10.11 -14.15 -10.64
C GLN A 181 -10.37 -13.57 -9.25
N GLU A 182 -10.21 -14.39 -8.20
CA GLU A 182 -10.24 -13.92 -6.80
C GLU A 182 -9.07 -12.96 -6.52
N GLU A 183 -7.89 -13.23 -7.11
CA GLU A 183 -6.65 -12.48 -6.93
C GLU A 183 -6.53 -11.26 -7.86
N MET A 184 -7.46 -10.31 -7.74
CA MET A 184 -7.48 -9.08 -8.54
C MET A 184 -7.78 -7.87 -7.66
N GLY A 185 -6.96 -6.83 -7.69
CA GLY A 185 -7.25 -5.54 -7.04
C GLY A 185 -6.32 -5.20 -5.88
N PHE A 186 -6.84 -4.40 -4.95
CA PHE A 186 -6.08 -3.75 -3.89
C PHE A 186 -6.11 -4.58 -2.61
N GLY A 187 -4.95 -5.12 -2.23
CA GLY A 187 -4.81 -6.11 -1.16
C GLY A 187 -3.98 -5.62 0.02
N VAL A 188 -4.30 -6.17 1.20
CA VAL A 188 -3.50 -6.03 2.42
C VAL A 188 -3.27 -7.37 3.09
N ARG A 189 -2.12 -7.53 3.74
CA ARG A 189 -1.82 -8.65 4.64
C ARG A 189 -1.51 -8.11 6.02
N VAL A 190 -2.45 -8.29 6.95
CA VAL A 190 -2.33 -7.76 8.32
C VAL A 190 -1.27 -8.50 9.13
N ALA A 191 -0.80 -7.84 10.19
CA ALA A 191 0.13 -8.41 11.16
C ALA A 191 -0.44 -9.70 11.75
N THR A 192 0.42 -10.68 12.04
CA THR A 192 0.00 -12.02 12.49
C THR A 192 -0.95 -11.94 13.70
N GLU A 193 -0.65 -11.07 14.67
CA GLU A 193 -1.48 -10.87 15.87
C GLU A 193 -2.85 -10.23 15.60
N LEU A 194 -3.04 -9.60 14.43
CA LEU A 194 -4.33 -9.02 14.01
C LEU A 194 -5.18 -9.98 13.18
N THR A 195 -4.69 -11.19 12.90
CA THR A 195 -5.46 -12.18 12.14
C THR A 195 -6.63 -12.73 12.98
N GLU A 196 -7.66 -13.25 12.32
CA GLU A 196 -8.85 -13.82 12.97
C GLU A 196 -8.46 -15.09 13.73
N LYS A 197 -7.47 -15.82 13.21
CA LYS A 197 -6.81 -16.93 13.90
C LYS A 197 -6.14 -16.54 15.22
N LYS A 198 -5.89 -15.25 15.44
CA LYS A 198 -5.32 -14.68 16.67
C LYS A 198 -6.30 -13.81 17.46
N GLY A 199 -7.58 -13.81 17.07
CA GLY A 199 -8.63 -13.05 17.74
C GLY A 199 -8.89 -11.65 17.18
N GLY A 200 -8.25 -11.30 16.05
CA GLY A 200 -8.64 -10.12 15.27
C GLY A 200 -10.01 -10.27 14.63
N VAL A 201 -10.60 -9.16 14.20
CA VAL A 201 -11.97 -9.10 13.69
C VAL A 201 -11.97 -8.39 12.35
N ILE A 202 -12.69 -8.96 11.39
CA ILE A 202 -13.06 -8.29 10.14
C ILE A 202 -14.47 -7.75 10.28
N ILE A 203 -14.69 -6.49 9.86
CA ILE A 203 -16.00 -5.83 9.79
C ILE A 203 -16.12 -5.12 8.44
N SER A 204 -17.24 -5.30 7.73
CA SER A 204 -17.53 -4.57 6.49
C SER A 204 -18.45 -3.36 6.71
N SER A 205 -18.56 -2.50 5.70
CA SER A 205 -19.51 -1.37 5.69
C SER A 205 -20.98 -1.78 5.82
N SER A 206 -21.31 -3.03 5.50
CA SER A 206 -22.66 -3.61 5.70
C SER A 206 -22.89 -4.19 7.10
N GLY A 207 -21.90 -4.14 7.98
CA GLY A 207 -21.93 -4.74 9.31
C GLY A 207 -21.68 -6.25 9.33
N ALA A 208 -21.37 -6.88 8.19
CA ALA A 208 -20.97 -8.27 8.16
C ALA A 208 -19.59 -8.44 8.82
N THR A 209 -19.43 -9.53 9.56
CA THR A 209 -18.20 -9.81 10.30
C THR A 209 -17.56 -11.12 9.86
N THR A 210 -16.30 -11.34 10.26
CA THR A 210 -15.45 -12.51 9.94
C THR A 210 -15.02 -12.60 8.48
N ALA A 211 -13.93 -13.31 8.23
CA ALA A 211 -13.46 -13.60 6.87
C ALA A 211 -14.53 -14.36 6.08
N LYS A 212 -15.19 -15.34 6.69
CA LYS A 212 -16.24 -16.14 6.03
C LYS A 212 -17.47 -15.30 5.70
N GLY A 213 -17.90 -14.43 6.61
CA GLY A 213 -19.10 -13.61 6.42
C GLY A 213 -18.92 -12.48 5.40
N THR A 214 -17.69 -12.01 5.22
CA THR A 214 -17.35 -10.94 4.28
C THR A 214 -16.83 -11.43 2.93
N TRP A 215 -16.37 -12.68 2.82
CA TRP A 215 -15.82 -13.22 1.58
C TRP A 215 -16.85 -13.20 0.43
N GLY A 216 -16.44 -12.68 -0.72
CA GLY A 216 -17.25 -12.61 -1.93
C GLY A 216 -18.47 -11.70 -1.80
N LYS A 217 -18.52 -10.84 -0.77
CA LYS A 217 -19.55 -9.81 -0.61
C LYS A 217 -18.99 -8.46 -1.06
N THR A 218 -19.84 -7.64 -1.65
CA THR A 218 -19.51 -6.25 -1.93
C THR A 218 -19.63 -5.40 -0.66
N ALA A 219 -18.72 -4.45 -0.50
CA ALA A 219 -18.77 -3.44 0.55
C ALA A 219 -18.05 -2.18 0.07
N ASP A 220 -18.27 -1.06 0.74
CA ASP A 220 -17.53 0.18 0.51
C ASP A 220 -16.14 0.11 1.16
N TRP A 221 -16.06 -0.60 2.27
CA TRP A 221 -14.83 -0.87 2.99
C TRP A 221 -14.93 -2.18 3.80
N CYS A 222 -13.78 -2.77 4.09
CA CYS A 222 -13.61 -3.77 5.14
C CYS A 222 -12.44 -3.38 6.04
N ASP A 223 -12.67 -3.38 7.35
CA ASP A 223 -11.65 -3.21 8.38
C ASP A 223 -11.20 -4.55 8.93
N TYR A 224 -9.90 -4.67 9.22
CA TYR A 224 -9.34 -5.79 9.95
C TYR A 224 -8.48 -5.25 11.09
N SER A 225 -8.97 -5.45 12.30
CA SER A 225 -8.41 -4.85 13.51
C SER A 225 -8.43 -5.80 14.70
N GLY A 226 -7.66 -5.45 15.71
CA GLY A 226 -7.53 -6.20 16.96
C GLY A 226 -6.97 -5.34 18.08
N VAL A 227 -6.87 -5.90 19.28
CA VAL A 227 -6.28 -5.22 20.43
C VAL A 227 -4.84 -5.72 20.62
N LEU A 228 -3.88 -4.78 20.57
CA LEU A 228 -2.49 -5.05 20.90
C LEU A 228 -2.10 -4.15 22.09
N GLY A 229 -1.93 -4.76 23.27
CA GLY A 229 -1.73 -4.03 24.52
C GLY A 229 -2.95 -3.15 24.85
N GLU A 230 -2.72 -1.86 25.06
CA GLU A 230 -3.76 -0.87 25.40
C GLU A 230 -4.31 -0.10 24.19
N ARG A 231 -4.08 -0.63 22.99
CA ARG A 231 -4.47 0.00 21.72
C ARG A 231 -5.33 -0.95 20.90
N ARG A 232 -6.38 -0.42 20.27
CA ARG A 232 -7.07 -1.07 19.16
C ARG A 232 -6.43 -0.56 17.88
N VAL A 233 -5.88 -1.47 17.08
CA VAL A 233 -5.15 -1.14 15.85
C VAL A 233 -5.65 -1.97 14.69
N GLY A 234 -5.56 -1.41 13.49
CA GLY A 234 -5.98 -2.12 12.30
C GLY A 234 -5.68 -1.37 11.01
N ILE A 235 -6.15 -1.98 9.92
CA ILE A 235 -6.12 -1.40 8.59
C ILE A 235 -7.45 -1.66 7.90
N ALA A 236 -8.07 -0.59 7.42
CA ALA A 236 -9.27 -0.67 6.59
C ALA A 236 -8.91 -0.50 5.12
N VAL A 237 -9.42 -1.41 4.28
CA VAL A 237 -9.38 -1.29 2.82
C VAL A 237 -10.62 -0.55 2.36
N LEU A 238 -10.43 0.56 1.65
CA LEU A 238 -11.47 1.46 1.17
C LEU A 238 -11.57 1.36 -0.35
N ALA A 239 -12.75 1.00 -0.86
CA ALA A 239 -13.05 1.02 -2.28
C ALA A 239 -13.68 2.37 -2.66
N ASP A 240 -13.16 2.99 -3.71
CA ASP A 240 -13.76 4.21 -4.24
C ASP A 240 -15.07 3.87 -4.99
N PRO A 241 -16.21 4.49 -4.65
CA PRO A 241 -17.46 4.29 -5.38
C PRO A 241 -17.41 4.75 -6.85
N GLN A 242 -16.42 5.56 -7.24
CA GLN A 242 -16.20 5.98 -8.63
C GLN A 242 -15.41 4.95 -9.45
N ASN A 243 -14.91 3.88 -8.84
CA ASN A 243 -14.42 2.74 -9.63
C ASN A 243 -15.57 2.20 -10.49
N PHE A 244 -15.24 1.61 -11.65
CA PHE A 244 -16.24 1.12 -12.62
C PHE A 244 -17.25 0.10 -12.05
N ARG A 245 -16.95 -0.49 -10.88
CA ARG A 245 -17.78 -1.46 -10.19
C ARG A 245 -17.47 -1.48 -8.69
N ALA A 246 -18.48 -1.80 -7.89
CA ALA A 246 -18.29 -2.15 -6.47
C ALA A 246 -17.32 -3.34 -6.33
N SER A 247 -16.50 -3.32 -5.28
CA SER A 247 -15.51 -4.36 -5.02
C SER A 247 -16.12 -5.50 -4.22
N TRP A 248 -15.97 -6.73 -4.68
CA TRP A 248 -16.10 -7.93 -3.84
C TRP A 248 -14.86 -8.08 -2.98
N PHE A 249 -15.02 -8.56 -1.75
CA PHE A 249 -13.90 -8.72 -0.82
C PHE A 249 -13.35 -10.15 -0.77
N HIS A 250 -12.07 -10.32 -1.10
CA HIS A 250 -11.33 -11.60 -0.94
C HIS A 250 -10.73 -11.71 0.45
N ASN A 251 -11.57 -11.85 1.47
CA ASN A 251 -11.13 -11.90 2.85
C ASN A 251 -10.77 -13.32 3.29
N ARG A 252 -9.72 -13.45 4.12
CA ARG A 252 -9.26 -14.73 4.69
C ARG A 252 -8.88 -14.55 6.16
N ASP A 253 -9.21 -15.56 6.95
CA ASP A 253 -8.98 -15.63 8.40
C ASP A 253 -7.49 -15.55 8.80
N TYR A 254 -6.61 -15.85 7.85
CA TYR A 254 -5.16 -15.80 7.99
C TYR A 254 -4.56 -14.40 7.73
N GLY A 255 -5.40 -13.37 7.51
CA GLY A 255 -4.94 -11.98 7.44
C GLY A 255 -4.98 -11.30 6.08
N LEU A 256 -5.54 -11.93 5.04
CA LEU A 256 -5.67 -11.31 3.72
C LEU A 256 -7.01 -10.57 3.62
N MET A 257 -6.99 -9.34 3.09
CA MET A 257 -8.17 -8.68 2.53
C MET A 257 -7.82 -8.10 1.16
N VAL A 258 -8.75 -8.17 0.21
CA VAL A 258 -8.58 -7.58 -1.13
C VAL A 258 -9.90 -6.98 -1.60
N ALA A 259 -9.89 -5.71 -1.98
CA ALA A 259 -10.98 -5.09 -2.72
C ALA A 259 -10.83 -5.42 -4.21
N ASN A 260 -11.73 -6.24 -4.74
CA ASN A 260 -11.69 -6.77 -6.09
C ASN A 260 -12.94 -6.36 -6.89
N PRO A 261 -12.84 -5.36 -7.80
CA PRO A 261 -13.96 -4.98 -8.67
C PRO A 261 -14.10 -5.85 -9.93
N PHE A 262 -13.29 -6.90 -10.09
CA PHE A 262 -13.21 -7.71 -11.32
C PHE A 262 -13.82 -9.11 -11.19
N GLY A 263 -13.66 -9.79 -10.05
CA GLY A 263 -13.94 -11.23 -9.85
C GLY A 263 -15.42 -11.63 -9.77
N GLU A 264 -16.27 -11.19 -10.71
CA GLU A 264 -17.71 -11.47 -10.68
C GLU A 264 -18.02 -12.97 -10.68
N ASN A 265 -17.50 -13.72 -11.64
CA ASN A 265 -17.67 -15.18 -11.68
C ASN A 265 -16.94 -15.84 -10.51
N ALA A 266 -15.73 -15.39 -10.18
CA ALA A 266 -14.95 -15.93 -9.07
C ALA A 266 -15.70 -15.89 -7.72
N PHE A 267 -16.47 -14.83 -7.44
CA PHE A 267 -17.20 -14.70 -6.17
C PHE A 267 -18.67 -15.11 -6.23
N THR A 268 -19.32 -14.96 -7.37
CA THR A 268 -20.79 -15.13 -7.47
C THR A 268 -21.21 -16.35 -8.28
N LYS A 269 -20.29 -17.01 -8.97
CA LYS A 269 -20.57 -18.00 -10.03
C LYS A 269 -21.42 -17.44 -11.19
N GLY A 270 -21.46 -16.10 -11.33
CA GLY A 270 -22.14 -15.39 -12.40
C GLY A 270 -21.38 -15.43 -13.74
N ALA A 271 -21.61 -14.46 -14.62
CA ALA A 271 -20.88 -14.38 -15.88
C ALA A 271 -19.39 -14.09 -15.65
N LYS A 272 -18.52 -14.66 -16.50
CA LYS A 272 -17.09 -14.35 -16.45
C LYS A 272 -16.85 -12.89 -16.83
N SER A 273 -16.33 -12.12 -15.88
CA SER A 273 -15.99 -10.72 -16.07
C SER A 273 -14.89 -10.55 -17.11
N ARG A 274 -15.01 -9.45 -17.86
CA ARG A 274 -14.05 -9.07 -18.90
C ARG A 274 -14.13 -7.55 -19.07
N VAL A 275 -13.07 -6.84 -18.71
CA VAL A 275 -13.00 -5.37 -18.79
C VAL A 275 -11.95 -4.99 -19.82
N PRO A 276 -12.33 -4.78 -21.10
CA PRO A 276 -11.41 -4.36 -22.13
C PRO A 276 -11.03 -2.89 -22.00
N VAL A 277 -9.78 -2.57 -22.33
CA VAL A 277 -9.29 -1.19 -22.51
C VAL A 277 -8.68 -1.13 -23.90
N ALA A 278 -9.23 -0.29 -24.76
CA ALA A 278 -8.70 -0.14 -26.11
C ALA A 278 -7.27 0.45 -26.07
N LYS A 279 -6.45 0.13 -27.08
CA LYS A 279 -5.10 0.67 -27.18
C LYS A 279 -5.13 2.20 -27.18
N GLY A 280 -4.31 2.81 -26.33
CA GLY A 280 -4.26 4.25 -26.11
C GLY A 280 -5.28 4.79 -25.09
N GLU A 281 -6.33 4.05 -24.78
CA GLU A 281 -7.30 4.43 -23.76
C GLU A 281 -6.75 4.20 -22.34
N THR A 282 -7.30 4.96 -21.39
CA THR A 282 -6.89 4.91 -19.99
C THR A 282 -8.02 4.43 -19.09
N PHE A 283 -7.74 3.37 -18.35
CA PHE A 283 -8.61 2.84 -17.31
C PHE A 283 -8.12 3.24 -15.93
N ARG A 284 -9.02 3.71 -15.06
CA ARG A 284 -8.67 4.29 -13.77
C ARG A 284 -9.24 3.48 -12.61
N LEU A 285 -8.45 3.36 -11.56
CA LEU A 285 -8.85 2.81 -10.26
C LEU A 285 -8.35 3.74 -9.15
N ARG A 286 -9.10 3.82 -8.06
CA ARG A 286 -8.70 4.49 -6.82
C ARG A 286 -9.07 3.64 -5.62
N PHE A 287 -8.13 3.47 -4.70
CA PHE A 287 -8.31 2.73 -3.46
C PHE A 287 -7.67 3.48 -2.30
N GLY A 288 -8.14 3.19 -1.09
CA GLY A 288 -7.57 3.69 0.15
C GLY A 288 -7.19 2.56 1.10
N ALA A 289 -6.18 2.80 1.92
CA ALA A 289 -5.92 2.07 3.14
C ALA A 289 -5.89 3.06 4.30
N TRP A 290 -6.77 2.88 5.29
CA TRP A 290 -6.72 3.66 6.52
C TRP A 290 -6.08 2.84 7.64
N ILE A 291 -4.95 3.31 8.12
CA ILE A 291 -4.12 2.65 9.13
C ILE A 291 -4.34 3.36 10.45
N HIS A 292 -5.02 2.70 11.38
CA HIS A 292 -5.58 3.35 12.57
C HIS A 292 -5.11 2.73 13.87
N SER A 293 -5.09 3.57 14.89
CA SER A 293 -4.82 3.20 16.28
C SER A 293 -5.66 4.07 17.20
N SER A 294 -6.55 3.46 17.97
CA SER A 294 -7.36 4.11 18.99
C SER A 294 -7.04 3.55 20.37
N ALA A 295 -7.60 4.14 21.43
CA ALA A 295 -7.60 3.48 22.74
C ALA A 295 -8.26 2.09 22.63
N LYS A 296 -7.87 1.15 23.49
CA LYS A 296 -8.37 -0.24 23.53
C LYS A 296 -9.89 -0.37 23.36
N ASP A 297 -10.63 0.45 24.11
CA ASP A 297 -12.09 0.47 24.12
C ASP A 297 -12.68 1.51 23.16
N GLY A 298 -11.83 2.23 22.42
CA GLY A 298 -12.24 3.13 21.35
C GLY A 298 -12.78 2.38 20.13
N LEU A 299 -13.57 3.09 19.33
CA LEU A 299 -14.08 2.60 18.05
C LEU A 299 -13.30 3.26 16.91
N ALA A 300 -12.95 2.46 15.91
CA ALA A 300 -12.37 2.98 14.67
C ALA A 300 -13.49 3.59 13.80
N ASP A 301 -13.45 4.91 13.56
CA ASP A 301 -14.41 5.61 12.69
C ASP A 301 -14.10 5.40 11.20
N VAL A 302 -14.16 4.14 10.76
CA VAL A 302 -13.87 3.76 9.36
C VAL A 302 -14.88 4.40 8.41
N ALA A 303 -16.15 4.52 8.82
CA ALA A 303 -17.19 5.15 8.04
C ALA A 303 -16.91 6.64 7.82
N GLY A 304 -16.55 7.39 8.86
CA GLY A 304 -16.18 8.80 8.73
C GLY A 304 -14.95 9.01 7.85
N VAL A 305 -13.94 8.14 7.95
CA VAL A 305 -12.76 8.22 7.07
C VAL A 305 -13.10 7.84 5.62
N TRP A 306 -14.00 6.87 5.41
CA TRP A 306 -14.49 6.56 4.06
C TRP A 306 -15.25 7.75 3.44
N GLU A 307 -16.06 8.46 4.21
CA GLU A 307 -16.73 9.69 3.79
C GLU A 307 -15.74 10.81 3.39
N MET A 308 -14.58 10.88 4.05
CA MET A 308 -13.49 11.76 3.64
C MET A 308 -12.82 11.27 2.35
N PHE A 309 -12.53 9.97 2.27
CA PHE A 309 -11.85 9.34 1.14
C PHE A 309 -12.67 9.38 -0.15
N ARG A 310 -13.98 9.12 -0.11
CA ARG A 310 -14.83 9.04 -1.32
C ARG A 310 -15.00 10.38 -2.05
N LYS A 311 -14.59 11.49 -1.43
CA LYS A 311 -14.54 12.80 -2.08
C LYS A 311 -13.36 12.81 -3.08
N PRO A 312 -13.53 13.43 -4.25
CA PRO A 312 -12.48 13.54 -5.27
C PRO A 312 -11.22 14.24 -4.74
#